data_AF-A0A6C0BGX5-F1
#
_entry.id   AF-A0A6C0BGX5-F1
#
_cell.length_a   1.000
_cell.length_b   1.000
_cell.length_c   1.000
_cell.angle_alpha   90.00
_cell.angle_beta   90.00
_cell.angle_gamma   90.00
#
_symmetry.space_group_name_H-M   'P 1'
#
loop_
_entity.id
_entity.type
_entity.pdbx_description
1 polymer ?
#
loop_
_entity_poly.entity_id
_entity_poly.type
_entity_poly.pdbx_seq_one_letter_code
_entity_poly.pdbx_strand_id
1 'polypeptide(L)'
;MHIFNIILNVLVLALWLFIFNYIISLEKIGCECSKTWQRDFIKYFIIVIIVMLILATFELLSLKTMHPVFIGLYFIATIAFIIITYYYIQKLKVEKCECSAHVARDVLEIVNYIQMFLIALAFILMIYFMFTISQVAPKLAATAKKSVRKSA
;
A
#
# COMPACT_ATOMS: atom_id res chain seq x y z
N MET A 1 10.05 -12.84 -17.54
CA MET A 1 9.80 -12.26 -16.20
C MET A 1 9.67 -10.74 -16.23
N HIS A 2 10.49 -10.00 -17.00
CA HIS A 2 10.38 -8.53 -17.12
C HIS A 2 9.06 -8.03 -17.75
N ILE A 3 8.61 -8.62 -18.87
CA ILE A 3 7.40 -8.15 -19.58
C ILE A 3 6.14 -8.23 -18.70
N PHE A 4 5.97 -9.33 -17.94
CA PHE A 4 4.84 -9.50 -17.04
C PHE A 4 4.80 -8.43 -15.93
N ASN A 5 5.94 -8.12 -15.31
CA ASN A 5 6.04 -7.08 -14.29
C ASN A 5 5.73 -5.69 -14.86
N ILE A 6 6.18 -5.40 -16.08
CA ILE A 6 5.88 -4.14 -16.77
C ILE A 6 4.37 -4.03 -17.01
N ILE A 7 3.72 -5.09 -17.52
CA ILE A 7 2.28 -5.10 -17.75
C ILE A 7 1.51 -4.85 -16.44
N LEU A 8 1.89 -5.53 -15.36
CA LEU A 8 1.27 -5.31 -14.05
C LEU A 8 1.45 -3.88 -13.55
N ASN A 9 2.66 -3.32 -13.65
CA ASN A 9 2.92 -1.94 -13.23
C ASN A 9 2.08 -0.94 -14.03
N VAL A 10 1.94 -1.14 -15.34
CA VAL A 10 1.11 -0.28 -16.20
C VAL A 10 -0.36 -0.36 -15.81
N LEU A 11 -0.88 -1.55 -15.50
CA LEU A 11 -2.26 -1.72 -15.03
C LEU A 11 -2.50 -1.02 -13.68
N VAL A 12 -1.56 -1.17 -12.74
CA VAL A 12 -1.63 -0.49 -11.44
C VAL A 12 -1.54 1.02 -11.62
N LEU A 13 -0.67 1.51 -12.50
CA LEU A 13 -0.55 2.93 -12.82
C LEU A 13 -1.85 3.49 -13.41
N ALA A 14 -2.48 2.77 -14.34
CA ALA A 14 -3.75 3.15 -14.93
C ALA A 14 -4.87 3.25 -13.87
N LEU A 15 -4.91 2.32 -12.92
CA LEU A 15 -5.84 2.36 -11.79
C LEU A 15 -5.65 3.60 -10.92
N TRP A 16 -4.40 3.92 -10.55
CA TRP A 16 -4.11 5.12 -9.76
C TRP A 16 -4.42 6.41 -10.51
N LEU A 17 -4.16 6.48 -11.81
CA LEU A 17 -4.54 7.62 -12.65
C LEU A 17 -6.05 7.78 -12.75
N PHE A 18 -6.81 6.69 -12.83
CA PHE A 18 -8.26 6.72 -12.82
C PHE A 18 -8.80 7.30 -11.50
N ILE A 19 -8.29 6.84 -10.36
CA ILE A 19 -8.66 7.38 -9.04
C ILE A 19 -8.24 8.86 -8.92
N PHE A 20 -7.05 9.21 -9.39
CA PHE A 20 -6.56 10.58 -9.37
C PHE A 20 -7.47 11.53 -10.15
N ASN A 21 -7.87 11.13 -11.36
CA ASN A 21 -8.80 11.88 -12.19
C ASN A 21 -10.14 12.08 -11.50
N TYR A 22 -10.63 11.07 -10.79
CA TYR A 22 -11.84 11.19 -9.98
C TYR A 22 -11.67 12.26 -8.88
N ILE A 23 -10.59 12.22 -8.09
CA ILE A 23 -10.36 13.22 -7.04
C ILE A 23 -10.26 14.64 -7.62
N ILE A 24 -9.57 14.82 -8.75
CA ILE A 24 -9.52 16.11 -9.45
C ILE A 24 -10.90 16.54 -9.97
N SER A 25 -11.70 15.58 -10.47
CA SER A 25 -13.03 15.90 -10.99
C SER A 25 -13.92 16.50 -9.91
N LEU A 26 -13.83 15.99 -8.66
CA LEU A 26 -14.56 16.53 -7.52
C LEU A 26 -14.17 17.98 -7.19
N GLU A 27 -12.90 18.34 -7.39
CA GLU A 27 -12.41 19.71 -7.22
C GLU A 27 -12.93 20.62 -8.33
N LYS A 28 -12.87 20.16 -9.58
CA LYS A 28 -13.31 20.94 -10.75
C LYS A 28 -14.79 21.27 -10.72
N ILE A 29 -15.62 20.32 -10.29
CA ILE A 29 -17.08 20.54 -10.16
C ILE A 29 -17.45 21.30 -8.89
N GLY A 30 -16.49 21.63 -8.01
CA GLY A 30 -16.76 22.36 -6.77
C GLY A 30 -17.61 21.57 -5.78
N CYS A 31 -17.45 20.24 -5.70
CA CYS A 31 -18.28 19.37 -4.86
C CYS A 31 -18.00 19.67 -3.36
N GLU A 32 -18.86 20.48 -2.72
CA GLU A 32 -18.66 21.01 -1.36
C GLU A 32 -18.55 19.93 -0.27
N CYS A 33 -19.37 18.86 -0.33
CA CYS A 33 -19.31 17.74 0.62
C CYS A 33 -17.91 17.07 0.65
N SER A 34 -17.21 17.09 -0.49
CA SER A 34 -15.92 16.43 -0.68
C SER A 34 -14.75 17.32 -0.28
N LYS A 35 -15.03 18.63 -0.09
CA LYS A 35 -14.05 19.67 0.21
C LYS A 35 -13.58 19.54 1.64
N THR A 36 -12.60 18.66 1.82
CA THR A 36 -12.08 18.28 3.11
C THR A 36 -10.56 18.06 3.00
N TRP A 37 -9.84 18.23 4.10
CA TRP A 37 -8.38 18.03 4.12
C TRP A 37 -8.00 16.58 3.75
N GLN A 38 -8.89 15.62 4.00
CA GLN A 38 -8.71 14.23 3.61
C GLN A 38 -8.58 14.09 2.09
N ARG A 39 -9.37 14.85 1.31
CA ARG A 39 -9.30 14.84 -0.15
C ARG A 39 -7.93 15.29 -0.65
N ASP A 40 -7.39 16.37 -0.08
CA ASP A 40 -6.06 16.87 -0.45
C ASP A 40 -4.97 15.88 -0.07
N PHE A 41 -5.04 15.28 1.12
CA PHE A 41 -4.11 14.25 1.54
C PHE A 41 -4.12 13.04 0.58
N ILE A 42 -5.31 12.53 0.22
CA ILE A 42 -5.48 11.43 -0.73
C ILE A 42 -4.88 11.80 -2.09
N LYS A 43 -5.16 13.00 -2.60
CA LYS A 43 -4.62 13.52 -3.87
C LYS A 43 -3.10 13.48 -3.88
N TYR A 44 -2.45 14.07 -2.87
CA TYR A 44 -0.99 14.13 -2.83
C TYR A 44 -0.37 12.75 -2.63
N PHE A 45 -0.98 11.88 -1.81
CA PHE A 45 -0.48 10.52 -1.64
C PHE A 45 -0.53 9.72 -2.94
N ILE A 46 -1.61 9.85 -3.73
CA ILE A 46 -1.72 9.23 -5.05
C ILE A 46 -0.64 9.75 -6.01
N ILE A 47 -0.34 11.04 -5.99
CA ILE A 47 0.77 11.60 -6.80
C ILE A 47 2.09 10.93 -6.42
N VAL A 48 2.38 10.79 -5.12
CA VAL A 48 3.59 10.12 -4.63
C VAL A 48 3.64 8.66 -5.12
N ILE A 49 2.52 7.92 -5.04
CA ILE A 49 2.44 6.54 -5.57
C ILE A 49 2.74 6.50 -7.07
N ILE A 50 2.10 7.37 -7.86
CA ILE A 50 2.30 7.44 -9.32
C ILE A 50 3.78 7.68 -9.64
N VAL A 51 4.41 8.66 -8.98
CA VAL A 51 5.84 8.97 -9.18
C VAL A 51 6.71 7.76 -8.81
N MET A 52 6.48 7.12 -7.67
CA MET A 52 7.24 5.94 -7.27
C MET A 52 7.07 4.77 -8.24
N LEU A 53 5.87 4.54 -8.77
CA LEU A 53 5.61 3.48 -9.77
C LEU A 53 6.35 3.75 -11.08
N ILE A 54 6.38 5.00 -11.54
CA ILE A 54 7.14 5.40 -12.72
C ILE A 54 8.63 5.16 -12.50
N LEU A 55 9.19 5.67 -11.40
CA LEU A 55 10.61 5.50 -11.08
C LEU A 55 11.01 4.02 -10.93
N ALA A 56 10.14 3.21 -10.32
CA ALA A 56 10.35 1.76 -10.20
C ALA A 56 10.29 1.04 -11.56
N THR A 57 9.42 1.48 -12.47
CA THR A 57 9.28 0.87 -13.82
C THR A 57 10.51 1.11 -14.69
N PHE A 58 11.15 2.28 -14.57
CA PHE A 58 12.40 2.59 -15.27
C PHE A 58 13.66 2.12 -14.53
N GLU A 59 13.50 1.33 -13.47
CA GLU A 59 14.59 0.86 -12.61
C GLU A 59 15.45 2.00 -12.00
N LEU A 60 14.95 3.24 -12.03
CA LEU A 60 15.58 4.43 -11.45
C LEU A 60 15.48 4.43 -9.91
N LEU A 61 14.59 3.60 -9.36
CA LEU A 61 14.36 3.46 -7.94
C LEU A 61 14.19 1.98 -7.59
N SER A 62 15.06 1.47 -6.71
CA SER A 62 15.00 0.10 -6.22
C SER A 62 14.79 0.07 -4.71
N LEU A 63 13.88 -0.80 -4.24
CA LEU A 63 13.67 -1.01 -2.80
C LEU A 63 14.94 -1.49 -2.09
N LYS A 64 15.85 -2.17 -2.81
CA LYS A 64 17.12 -2.64 -2.25
C LYS A 64 18.10 -1.52 -1.92
N THR A 65 17.98 -0.38 -2.62
CA THR A 65 18.87 0.79 -2.45
C THR A 65 18.25 1.85 -1.54
N MET A 66 16.98 1.70 -1.13
CA MET A 66 16.33 2.62 -0.22
C MET A 66 16.81 2.45 1.22
N HIS A 67 17.06 3.58 1.89
CA HIS A 67 17.38 3.58 3.32
C HIS A 67 16.19 3.04 4.14
N PRO A 68 16.40 2.17 5.14
CA PRO A 68 15.32 1.54 5.89
C PRO A 68 14.37 2.53 6.58
N VAL A 69 14.87 3.71 6.96
CA VAL A 69 14.05 4.80 7.50
C VAL A 69 12.99 5.28 6.49
N PHE A 70 13.34 5.43 5.21
CA PHE A 70 12.38 5.82 4.17
C PHE A 70 11.33 4.73 3.95
N ILE A 71 11.73 3.46 4.01
CA ILE A 71 10.80 2.32 3.90
C ILE A 71 9.81 2.33 5.07
N GLY A 72 10.30 2.53 6.29
CA GLY A 72 9.45 2.64 7.49
C GLY A 72 8.47 3.82 7.40
N LEU A 73 8.94 4.98 6.96
CA LEU A 73 8.09 6.16 6.79
C LEU A 73 7.01 5.94 5.72
N TYR A 74 7.37 5.33 4.59
CA TYR A 74 6.43 4.99 3.52
C TYR A 74 5.35 4.01 4.00
N PHE A 75 5.74 3.01 4.81
CA PHE A 75 4.79 2.07 5.40
C PHE A 75 3.80 2.75 6.34
N ILE A 76 4.27 3.61 7.24
CA ILE A 76 3.41 4.40 8.14
C ILE A 76 2.47 5.30 7.33
N ALA A 77 2.99 5.97 6.30
CA ALA A 77 2.19 6.83 5.43
C ALA A 77 1.12 6.03 4.66
N THR A 78 1.42 4.80 4.26
CA THR A 78 0.46 3.88 3.62
C THR A 78 -0.66 3.47 4.58
N ILE A 79 -0.36 3.20 5.85
CA ILE A 79 -1.38 2.94 6.87
C ILE A 79 -2.27 4.18 7.06
N ALA A 80 -1.66 5.37 7.18
CA ALA A 80 -2.41 6.61 7.28
C ALA A 80 -3.31 6.83 6.05
N PHE A 81 -2.80 6.53 4.84
CA PHE A 81 -3.57 6.55 3.59
C PHE A 81 -4.82 5.69 3.65
N ILE A 82 -4.71 4.44 4.09
CA ILE A 82 -5.85 3.51 4.17
C ILE A 82 -6.89 4.01 5.17
N ILE A 83 -6.45 4.44 6.36
CA ILE A 83 -7.34 4.92 7.42
C ILE A 83 -8.08 6.19 6.97
N ILE A 84 -7.34 7.18 6.44
CA ILE A 84 -7.92 8.46 6.01
C ILE A 84 -8.86 8.25 4.82
N THR A 85 -8.48 7.42 3.85
CA THR A 85 -9.32 7.08 2.70
C THR A 85 -10.60 6.38 3.14
N TYR A 86 -10.53 5.44 4.08
CA TYR A 86 -11.71 4.79 4.64
C TYR A 86 -12.67 5.82 5.27
N TYR A 87 -12.17 6.67 6.18
CA TYR A 87 -13.00 7.69 6.82
C TYR A 87 -13.60 8.69 5.81
N TYR A 88 -12.83 9.07 4.79
CA TYR A 88 -13.29 9.94 3.73
C TYR A 88 -14.45 9.31 2.95
N ILE A 89 -14.32 8.04 2.53
CA ILE A 89 -15.40 7.32 1.84
C ILE A 89 -16.64 7.22 2.72
N GLN A 90 -16.48 6.85 4.00
CA GLN A 90 -17.62 6.75 4.91
C GLN A 90 -18.32 8.09 5.09
N LYS A 91 -17.56 9.18 5.25
CA LYS A 91 -18.12 10.53 5.32
C LYS A 91 -18.95 10.86 4.07
N LEU A 92 -18.41 10.61 2.87
CA LEU A 92 -19.13 10.85 1.61
C LEU A 92 -20.43 10.04 1.50
N LYS A 93 -20.44 8.80 2.01
CA LYS A 93 -21.63 7.94 2.04
C LYS A 93 -22.67 8.41 3.05
N VAL A 94 -22.25 8.80 4.25
CA VAL A 94 -23.14 9.29 5.32
C VAL A 94 -23.80 10.60 4.91
N GLU A 95 -23.05 11.51 4.29
CA GLU A 95 -23.58 12.78 3.77
C GLU A 95 -24.37 12.61 2.46
N LYS A 96 -24.55 11.36 1.97
CA LYS A 96 -25.25 11.01 0.73
C LYS A 96 -24.82 11.88 -0.46
N CYS A 97 -23.52 12.08 -0.59
CA CYS A 97 -23.05 13.08 -1.53
C CYS A 97 -23.18 12.61 -2.99
N GLU A 98 -24.14 13.19 -3.72
CA GLU A 98 -24.50 12.79 -5.08
C GLU A 98 -23.41 13.12 -6.11
N CYS A 99 -22.70 14.25 -5.97
CA CYS A 99 -21.57 14.57 -6.85
C CYS A 99 -20.37 13.61 -6.70
N SER A 100 -20.35 12.82 -5.62
CA SER A 100 -19.37 11.75 -5.40
C SER A 100 -19.86 10.36 -5.81
N ALA A 101 -21.13 10.23 -6.23
CA ALA A 101 -21.75 8.97 -6.59
C ALA A 101 -21.29 8.51 -7.99
N HIS A 102 -20.02 8.14 -8.09
CA HIS A 102 -19.38 7.62 -9.29
C HIS A 102 -18.77 6.25 -9.02
N VAL A 103 -18.67 5.43 -10.07
CA VAL A 103 -17.96 4.13 -10.08
C VAL A 103 -16.55 4.25 -9.49
N ALA A 104 -15.89 5.41 -9.66
CA ALA A 104 -14.58 5.67 -9.09
C ALA A 104 -14.53 5.68 -7.56
N ARG A 105 -15.62 6.08 -6.88
CA ARG A 105 -15.75 5.98 -5.42
C ARG A 105 -15.78 4.52 -4.98
N ASP A 106 -16.54 3.68 -5.69
CA ASP A 106 -16.66 2.26 -5.39
C ASP A 106 -15.35 1.53 -5.68
N VAL A 107 -14.65 1.89 -6.77
CA VAL A 107 -13.29 1.41 -7.07
C VAL A 107 -12.31 1.81 -5.96
N LEU A 108 -12.32 3.07 -5.51
CA LEU A 108 -11.47 3.53 -4.41
C LEU A 108 -11.75 2.76 -3.11
N GLU A 109 -13.01 2.46 -2.82
CA GLU A 109 -13.39 1.65 -1.67
C GLU A 109 -12.91 0.21 -1.77
N ILE A 110 -13.10 -0.44 -2.92
CA ILE A 110 -12.61 -1.81 -3.17
C ILE A 110 -11.09 -1.86 -3.02
N VAL A 111 -10.37 -0.91 -3.61
CA VAL A 111 -8.90 -0.81 -3.48
C VAL A 111 -8.51 -0.67 -2.01
N ASN A 112 -9.21 0.17 -1.25
CA ASN A 112 -8.94 0.36 0.18
C ASN A 112 -9.16 -0.91 1.01
N TYR A 113 -10.24 -1.67 0.74
CA TYR A 113 -10.47 -2.96 1.41
C TYR A 113 -9.43 -4.01 1.03
N ILE A 114 -9.05 -4.09 -0.25
CA ILE A 114 -7.98 -4.99 -0.70
C ILE A 114 -6.68 -4.66 0.03
N GLN A 115 -6.31 -3.37 0.11
CA GLN A 115 -5.10 -2.94 0.82
C GLN A 115 -5.16 -3.29 2.31
N MET A 116 -6.29 -3.04 2.97
CA MET A 116 -6.49 -3.39 4.38
C MET A 116 -6.32 -4.89 4.61
N PHE A 117 -6.92 -5.73 3.76
CA PHE A 117 -6.79 -7.18 3.80
C PHE A 117 -5.35 -7.64 3.59
N LEU A 118 -4.66 -7.10 2.58
CA LEU A 118 -3.27 -7.45 2.27
C LEU A 118 -2.32 -7.08 3.42
N ILE A 119 -2.50 -5.92 4.06
CA ILE A 119 -1.70 -5.53 5.22
C ILE A 119 -1.97 -6.45 6.40
N ALA A 120 -3.23 -6.74 6.71
CA ALA A 120 -3.58 -7.68 7.77
C ALA A 120 -2.95 -9.06 7.54
N LEU A 121 -3.03 -9.57 6.31
CA LEU A 121 -2.40 -10.83 5.91
C LEU A 121 -0.87 -10.77 6.08
N ALA A 122 -0.23 -9.68 5.67
CA ALA A 122 1.21 -9.50 5.83
C ALA A 122 1.63 -9.50 7.31
N PHE A 123 0.86 -8.87 8.20
CA PHE A 123 1.11 -8.90 9.64
C PHE A 123 0.98 -10.32 10.22
N ILE A 124 -0.06 -11.06 9.83
CA ILE A 124 -0.25 -12.46 10.27
C ILE A 124 0.92 -13.33 9.83
N LEU A 125 1.34 -13.20 8.57
CA LEU A 125 2.49 -13.95 8.03
C LEU A 125 3.81 -13.58 8.71
N MET A 126 4.01 -12.29 9.03
CA MET A 126 5.19 -11.83 9.77
C MET A 126 5.24 -12.45 11.17
N ILE A 127 4.12 -12.46 11.89
CA ILE A 127 4.02 -13.08 13.22
C ILE A 127 4.30 -14.58 13.13
N TYR A 128 3.66 -15.28 12.18
CA TYR A 128 3.89 -16.70 11.94
C TYR A 128 5.39 -16.98 11.68
N PHE A 129 6.03 -16.19 10.83
CA PHE A 129 7.45 -16.34 10.52
C PHE A 129 8.34 -16.14 11.76
N MET A 130 8.06 -15.12 12.59
CA MET A 130 8.76 -14.91 13.86
C MET A 130 8.65 -16.13 14.80
N PHE A 131 7.46 -16.74 14.90
CA PHE A 131 7.27 -17.97 15.67
C PHE A 131 8.05 -19.15 15.09
N THR A 132 8.10 -19.32 13.77
CA THR A 132 8.90 -20.41 13.17
C THR A 132 10.39 -20.24 13.42
N ILE A 133 10.93 -19.02 13.35
CA ILE A 133 12.34 -18.74 13.63
C ILE A 133 12.67 -19.07 15.09
N SER A 134 11.83 -18.66 16.04
CA SER A 134 12.08 -18.91 17.46
C SER A 134 12.14 -20.39 17.81
N GLN A 135 11.43 -21.24 17.06
CA GLN A 135 11.41 -22.70 17.23
C GLN A 135 12.56 -23.41 16.50
N VAL A 136 12.98 -22.92 15.34
CA VAL A 136 14.00 -23.54 14.48
C VAL A 136 15.42 -23.14 14.88
N ALA A 137 15.64 -21.87 15.23
CA ALA A 137 16.94 -21.36 15.67
C ALA A 137 17.61 -22.21 16.78
N PRO A 138 16.91 -22.59 17.87
CA PRO A 138 17.54 -23.42 18.91
C PRO A 138 17.86 -24.84 18.44
N LYS A 139 17.04 -25.43 17.56
CA LYS A 139 17.26 -26.78 17.02
C LYS A 139 18.47 -26.83 16.08
N LEU A 140 18.66 -25.80 15.27
CA LEU A 140 19.84 -25.65 14.42
C LEU A 140 21.12 -25.47 15.25
N ALA A 141 21.08 -24.62 16.27
CA ALA A 141 22.21 -24.42 17.18
C ALA A 141 22.61 -25.72 17.92
N ALA A 142 21.62 -26.50 18.38
CA ALA A 142 21.87 -27.79 19.03
C ALA A 142 22.50 -28.83 18.08
N THR A 143 22.05 -28.87 16.82
CA THR A 143 22.56 -29.82 15.81
C THR A 143 23.98 -29.46 15.38
N ALA A 144 24.27 -28.17 15.16
CA ALA A 144 25.62 -27.69 14.84
C ALA A 144 26.62 -27.94 15.98
N LYS A 145 26.21 -27.78 17.24
CA LYS A 145 27.06 -28.11 18.40
C LYS A 145 27.39 -29.60 18.47
N LYS A 146 26.45 -30.46 18.07
CA LYS A 146 26.61 -31.91 18.06
C LYS A 146 27.53 -32.39 16.93
N SER A 147 27.54 -31.74 15.77
CA SER A 147 28.46 -32.08 14.67
C SER A 147 29.90 -31.67 14.97
N VAL A 148 30.13 -30.50 15.57
CA VAL A 148 31.48 -30.04 15.99
C VAL A 148 32.07 -30.98 17.05
N ARG A 149 31.27 -31.41 18.04
CA ARG A 149 31.74 -32.33 19.10
C ARG A 149 32.05 -33.75 18.60
N LYS A 150 31.58 -34.13 17.41
CA LYS A 150 31.82 -35.46 16.83
C LYS A 150 33.08 -35.50 15.94
N SER A 151 33.66 -34.34 15.64
CA SER A 151 34.87 -34.17 14.81
C SER A 151 36.10 -33.74 15.63
N ALA A 152 35.97 -33.58 16.95
CA ALA A 152 37.05 -33.33 17.91
C ALA A 152 37.19 -34.55 18.83
#